data_AF-A0A0B7HQ20-F1
#
_entry.id   AF-A0A0B7HQ20-F1
#
_cell.length_a   1.000
_cell.length_b   1.000
_cell.length_c   1.000
_cell.angle_alpha   90.00
_cell.angle_beta   90.00
_cell.angle_gamma   90.00
#
_symmetry.space_group_name_H-M   'P 1'
#
loop_
_entity.id
_entity.type
_entity.pdbx_description
1 polymer ?
#
loop_
_entity_poly.entity_id
_entity_poly.type
_entity_poly.pdbx_seq_one_letter_code
_entity_poly.pdbx_strand_id
1 'polypeptide(L)' 'MGGPKSGNHHDLNDIEFVLKEILNFLEESKIEHKGLFLNADAGFDSRDLRRFLQKKEIMFNIK' A
#
# COMPACT_ATOMS: atom_id res chain seq x y z
N MET A 1 -3.94 0.32 -16.93
CA MET A 1 -2.50 -0.01 -16.87
C MET A 1 -1.74 1.29 -16.62
N GLY A 2 -1.19 1.49 -15.42
CA GLY A 2 -0.42 2.69 -15.08
C GLY A 2 0.93 2.70 -15.80
N GLY A 3 1.30 3.84 -16.38
CA GLY A 3 2.60 4.01 -17.06
C GLY A 3 3.79 4.05 -16.09
N PRO A 4 5.02 3.90 -16.59
CA PRO A 4 6.23 3.94 -15.76
C PRO A 4 6.37 5.30 -15.07
N LYS A 5 6.58 5.30 -13.75
CA LYS A 5 6.85 6.51 -12.96
C LYS A 5 8.36 6.73 -12.85
N SER A 6 8.78 8.00 -12.98
CA SER A 6 10.19 8.41 -12.89
C SER A 6 10.75 8.21 -11.48
N GLY A 7 11.99 7.73 -11.36
CA GLY A 7 12.66 7.40 -10.09
C GLY A 7 13.09 8.59 -9.21
N ASN A 8 12.72 9.82 -9.59
CA ASN A 8 12.95 11.02 -8.75
C ASN A 8 11.80 11.30 -7.77
N HIS A 9 10.76 10.47 -7.77
CA HIS A 9 9.78 10.45 -6.69
C HIS A 9 10.27 9.48 -5.61
N HIS A 10 10.43 9.96 -4.37
CA HIS A 10 10.64 9.07 -3.21
C HIS A 10 9.62 7.93 -3.25
N ASP A 11 10.01 6.73 -2.82
CA ASP A 11 9.16 5.52 -2.86
C ASP A 11 7.81 5.68 -2.14
N LEU A 12 7.72 6.62 -1.20
CA LEU A 12 6.50 6.99 -0.49
C LEU A 12 5.56 7.91 -1.28
N ASN A 13 6.06 8.55 -2.34
CA ASN A 13 5.28 9.50 -3.11
C ASN A 13 4.22 8.72 -3.90
N ASP A 14 2.97 8.90 -3.49
CA ASP A 14 1.75 8.25 -4.00
C ASP A 14 1.45 6.83 -3.47
N ILE A 15 2.28 6.23 -2.61
CA ILE A 15 2.01 4.85 -2.14
C ILE A 15 0.66 4.72 -1.43
N GLU A 16 0.29 5.71 -0.62
CA GLU A 16 -1.01 5.74 0.03
C GLU A 16 -2.17 5.85 -0.97
N PHE A 17 -1.98 6.63 -2.04
CA PHE A 17 -3.01 6.81 -3.06
C PHE A 17 -3.23 5.49 -3.81
N VAL A 18 -2.15 4.86 -4.26
CA VAL A 18 -2.19 3.58 -4.97
C VAL A 18 -2.80 2.49 -4.09
N LEU A 19 -2.42 2.40 -2.81
CA LEU A 19 -3.02 1.43 -1.90
C LEU A 19 -4.51 1.68 -1.67
N LYS A 20 -4.95 2.94 -1.58
CA LYS A 20 -6.38 3.26 -1.48
C LYS A 20 -7.15 2.80 -2.72
N GLU A 21 -6.61 3.00 -3.93
CA GLU A 21 -7.24 2.51 -5.17
C GLU A 21 -7.35 0.97 -5.19
N ILE A 22 -6.28 0.27 -4.79
CA ILE A 22 -6.29 -1.20 -4.72
C ILE A 22 -7.34 -1.69 -3.72
N LEU A 23 -7.39 -1.09 -2.51
CA LEU A 23 -8.36 -1.49 -1.50
C LEU A 23 -9.80 -1.18 -1.93
N ASN A 24 -10.03 -0.05 -2.58
CA ASN A 24 -11.33 0.27 -3.14
C ASN A 24 -11.75 -0.76 -4.20
N PHE A 25 -10.83 -1.18 -5.07
CA PHE A 25 -11.11 -2.22 -6.06
C PHE A 25 -11.46 -3.58 -5.43
N LEU A 26 -10.78 -3.97 -4.35
CA LEU A 26 -11.10 -5.18 -3.59
C LEU A 26 -12.48 -5.07 -2.93
N GLU A 27 -12.79 -3.93 -2.31
CA GLU A 27 -14.09 -3.64 -1.70
C GLU A 27 -15.23 -3.71 -2.75
N GLU A 28 -15.07 -3.08 -3.91
CA GLU A 28 -16.03 -3.14 -5.03
C GLU A 28 -16.21 -4.55 -5.56
N SER A 29 -15.14 -5.34 -5.58
CA SER A 29 -15.15 -6.75 -5.99
C SER A 29 -15.68 -7.70 -4.91
N LYS A 30 -16.05 -7.18 -3.72
CA LYS A 30 -16.45 -7.96 -2.53
C LYS A 30 -15.38 -8.96 -2.08
N ILE A 31 -14.11 -8.62 -2.28
CA ILE A 31 -12.95 -9.39 -1.83
C ILE A 31 -12.49 -8.80 -0.50
N GLU A 32 -12.42 -9.66 0.53
CA GLU A 32 -11.92 -9.26 1.84
C GLU A 32 -10.42 -8.95 1.78
N HIS A 33 -10.03 -7.79 2.31
CA HIS A 33 -8.65 -7.33 2.36
C HIS A 33 -8.04 -7.41 3.76
N LYS A 34 -8.85 -7.58 4.79
CA LYS A 34 -8.38 -7.78 6.16
C LYS A 34 -7.58 -9.07 6.26
N GLY A 35 -6.44 -9.01 6.93
CA GLY A 35 -5.50 -10.13 7.04
C GLY A 35 -4.63 -10.35 5.80
N LEU A 36 -4.78 -9.55 4.74
CA LEU A 36 -3.82 -9.58 3.63
C LEU A 36 -2.43 -9.17 4.12
N PHE A 37 -1.42 -9.65 3.40
CA PHE A 37 -0.02 -9.46 3.77
C PHE A 37 0.71 -8.62 2.72
N LEU A 38 1.31 -7.50 3.15
CA LEU A 38 2.16 -6.66 2.32
C LEU A 38 3.63 -6.92 2.62
N ASN A 39 4.36 -7.42 1.64
CA ASN A 39 5.82 -7.39 1.65
C ASN A 39 6.31 -6.12 0.95
N ALA A 40 7.17 -5.35 1.60
CA ALA A 40 7.77 -4.16 1.00
C ALA A 40 9.22 -3.98 1.44
N ASP A 41 9.98 -3.21 0.67
CA ASP A 41 11.36 -2.84 0.96
C ASP A 41 11.42 -1.67 1.97
N ALA A 42 12.55 -1.49 2.65
CA ALA A 42 12.87 -0.42 3.60
C ALA A 42 12.55 0.98 3.05
N GLY A 43 12.65 1.18 1.73
CA GLY A 43 12.26 2.44 1.08
C GLY A 43 10.80 2.85 1.33
N PHE A 44 9.92 1.89 1.63
CA PHE A 44 8.51 2.11 1.97
C PHE A 44 8.25 2.20 3.48
N ASP A 45 9.29 2.07 4.32
CA ASP A 45 9.13 2.16 5.76
C ASP A 45 8.87 3.59 6.22
N SER A 46 7.60 3.96 6.29
CA SER A 46 7.16 5.18 6.94
C SER A 46 6.14 4.91 8.02
N ARG A 47 6.15 5.79 9.03
CA ARG A 47 5.17 5.76 10.14
C ARG A 47 3.74 5.90 9.62
N ASP A 48 3.54 6.71 8.60
CA ASP A 48 2.21 6.96 8.03
C ASP A 48 1.71 5.75 7.25
N LEU A 49 2.56 5.11 6.45
CA LEU A 49 2.21 3.86 5.75
C LEU A 49 1.91 2.73 6.75
N ARG A 50 2.76 2.53 7.77
CA ARG A 50 2.51 1.52 8.81
C ARG A 50 1.18 1.75 9.51
N ARG A 51 0.87 3.00 9.89
CA ARG A 51 -0.40 3.36 10.53
C ARG A 51 -1.59 3.11 9.60
N PHE A 52 -1.45 3.42 8.31
CA PHE A 52 -2.47 3.17 7.30
C PHE A 52 -2.78 1.66 7.18
N LEU A 53 -1.75 0.82 7.05
CA LEU A 53 -1.90 -0.64 6.94
C LEU A 53 -2.53 -1.25 8.20
N GLN A 54 -2.11 -0.81 9.39
CA GLN A 54 -2.71 -1.24 10.66
C GLN A 54 -4.21 -0.91 10.75
N LYS A 55 -4.62 0.30 10.35
CA LYS A 55 -6.04 0.71 10.35
C LYS A 55 -6.89 -0.12 9.39
N LYS A 56 -6.29 -0.66 8.33
CA LYS A 56 -6.93 -1.54 7.35
C LYS A 56 -6.79 -3.02 7.68
N GLU A 57 -6.25 -3.36 8.85
CA GLU A 57 -6.00 -4.73 9.31
C GLU A 57 -5.14 -5.53 8.31
N ILE A 58 -4.24 -4.84 7.61
CA ILE A 58 -3.27 -5.44 6.68
C ILE A 58 -1.99 -5.74 7.45
N MET A 59 -1.59 -7.00 7.43
CA MET A 59 -0.31 -7.45 7.97
C MET A 59 0.80 -7.00 7.03
N PHE A 60 1.97 -6.65 7.57
CA PHE A 60 3.09 -6.20 6.73
C PHE A 60 4.43 -6.70 7.25
N ASN A 61 5.33 -6.95 6.31
CA ASN A 61 6.74 -7.21 6.54
C ASN A 61 7.52 -6.24 5.66
N ILE A 62 7.99 -5.16 6.29
CA ILE A 62 8.80 -4.12 5.67
C ILE A 62 10.21 -4.27 6.24
N LYS A 63 11.19 -4.52 5.38
CA LYS A 63 12.58 -4.85 5.76
C LYS A 63 13.57 -3.87 5.18
#